data_AF-A0A482W4J7-F1
#
_entry.id   AF-A0A482W4J7-F1
#
_cell.length_a   1.000
_cell.length_b   1.000
_cell.length_c   1.000
_cell.angle_alpha   90.00
_cell.angle_beta   90.00
_cell.angle_gamma   90.00
#
_symmetry.space_group_name_H-M   'P 1'
#
loop_
_entity.id
_entity.type
_entity.pdbx_description
1 polymer ?
#
loop_
_entity_poly.entity_id
_entity_poly.type
_entity_poly.pdbx_seq_one_letter_code
_entity_poly.pdbx_strand_id
1 'polypeptide(L)'
;MLSSIKDKLLNVKKTVPLFSTSNDKGCVQCELNMNAGSEILTHFQNEWQTLHKTNEENAKKAQEVADTIAQVARKIDRDKESLGLMTHLLSNSNLHANIVQCTEQIEQVYDSFNEVEEGLLQLEELIDNIEFENMKKQHRYHLQQYRLRKNESLQVLEASLKEKYEKSAAEHELKKQKELQERQKVFHEAFKNDLEIFKNFGTIPKLDLPKQPSALLEEIQVDYDEKELDQFFEDNPSK
;
A
#
# COMPACT_ATOMS: atom_id res chain seq x y z
N MET A 1 -94.45 19.16 -2.77
CA MET A 1 -93.92 19.98 -1.64
C MET A 1 -94.92 21.01 -1.09
N LEU A 2 -95.95 21.44 -1.85
CA LEU A 2 -97.00 22.34 -1.34
C LEU A 2 -98.06 21.66 -0.43
N SER A 3 -98.22 20.33 -0.49
CA SER A 3 -99.14 19.58 0.39
C SER A 3 -98.66 19.53 1.85
N SER A 4 -97.35 19.36 2.07
CA SER A 4 -96.73 19.26 3.40
C SER A 4 -96.87 20.55 4.23
N ILE A 5 -96.89 21.71 3.58
CA ILE A 5 -97.09 23.01 4.25
C ILE A 5 -98.56 23.22 4.61
N LYS A 6 -99.48 22.77 3.74
CA LYS A 6 -100.93 22.85 3.99
C LYS A 6 -101.35 21.96 5.16
N ASP A 7 -100.79 20.75 5.25
CA ASP A 7 -101.03 19.83 6.38
C ASP A 7 -100.43 20.36 7.68
N LYS A 8 -99.26 21.01 7.62
CA LYS A 8 -98.65 21.66 8.80
C LYS A 8 -99.45 22.87 9.29
N LEU A 9 -100.02 23.69 8.40
CA LEU A 9 -100.92 24.79 8.78
C LEU A 9 -102.26 24.32 9.35
N LEU A 10 -102.82 23.22 8.81
CA LEU A 10 -104.02 22.59 9.34
C LEU A 10 -103.81 21.97 10.73
N ASN A 11 -102.60 21.47 11.02
CA ASN A 11 -102.25 20.97 12.35
C ASN A 11 -102.08 22.09 13.38
N VAL A 12 -101.48 23.23 12.99
CA VAL A 12 -101.35 24.40 13.90
C VAL A 12 -102.72 24.92 14.34
N LYS A 13 -103.74 24.82 13.48
CA LYS A 13 -105.12 25.22 13.81
C LYS A 13 -105.81 24.31 14.83
N LYS A 14 -105.32 23.08 15.02
CA LYS A 14 -105.82 22.12 16.02
C LYS A 14 -105.06 22.17 17.35
N THR A 15 -103.82 22.65 17.36
CA THR A 15 -102.94 22.61 18.54
C THR A 15 -102.96 23.87 19.40
N VAL A 16 -103.65 24.93 18.97
CA VAL A 16 -103.82 26.16 19.78
C VAL A 16 -105.30 26.34 20.12
N PRO A 17 -105.72 26.19 21.40
CA PRO A 17 -107.11 26.33 21.79
C PRO A 17 -107.41 27.82 22.00
N LEU A 18 -107.49 28.60 20.91
CA LEU A 18 -107.82 30.03 21.01
C LEU A 18 -109.30 30.35 20.77
N PHE A 19 -110.10 29.40 20.27
CA PHE A 19 -111.54 29.60 20.06
C PHE A 19 -112.33 28.30 20.28
N SER A 20 -112.78 28.07 21.51
CA SER A 20 -113.79 27.06 21.85
C SER A 20 -115.15 27.75 21.96
N THR A 21 -115.98 27.63 20.93
CA THR A 21 -117.41 28.00 20.97
C THR A 21 -118.20 26.83 21.57
N SER A 22 -118.33 26.80 22.89
CA SER A 22 -119.20 25.84 23.59
C SER A 22 -120.05 26.60 24.60
N ASN A 23 -121.33 26.65 24.29
CA ASN A 23 -122.37 27.29 25.08
C ASN A 23 -122.74 26.35 26.23
N ASP A 24 -122.16 26.53 27.42
CA ASP A 24 -122.66 25.87 28.63
C ASP A 24 -122.50 26.74 29.88
N LYS A 25 -123.60 26.86 30.62
CA LYS A 25 -123.70 27.70 31.83
C LYS A 25 -123.13 26.91 33.00
N GLY A 26 -121.91 27.25 33.40
CA GLY A 26 -121.31 26.83 34.66
C GLY A 26 -120.30 27.88 35.10
N CYS A 27 -120.65 28.68 36.11
CA CYS A 27 -119.76 29.62 36.77
C CYS A 27 -118.66 28.84 37.49
N VAL A 28 -117.54 28.62 36.79
CA VAL A 28 -116.24 28.38 37.42
C VAL A 28 -115.51 29.70 37.24
N GLN A 29 -115.18 30.37 38.34
CA GLN A 29 -114.45 31.63 38.35
C GLN A 29 -113.27 31.53 37.38
N CYS A 30 -113.38 32.19 36.22
CA CYS A 30 -112.20 32.59 35.48
C CYS A 30 -111.48 33.57 36.41
N GLU A 31 -110.44 33.12 37.09
CA GLU A 31 -109.37 34.00 37.49
C GLU A 31 -108.80 34.58 36.19
N LEU A 32 -109.43 35.66 35.72
CA LEU A 32 -108.85 36.58 34.76
C LEU A 32 -107.54 37.02 35.39
N ASN A 33 -106.43 36.41 34.98
CA ASN A 33 -105.11 36.78 35.45
C ASN A 33 -104.85 38.22 34.96
N MET A 34 -105.20 39.20 35.79
CA MET A 34 -104.98 40.63 35.52
C MET A 34 -103.50 40.94 35.29
N ASN A 35 -102.59 40.01 35.65
CA ASN A 35 -101.15 40.14 35.45
C ASN A 35 -100.63 39.44 34.20
N ALA A 36 -101.46 38.76 33.39
CA ALA A 36 -101.00 38.07 32.17
C ALA A 36 -100.28 39.00 31.18
N GLY A 37 -100.72 40.26 31.07
CA GLY A 37 -100.01 41.27 30.27
C GLY A 37 -98.64 41.64 30.83
N SER A 38 -98.50 41.69 32.16
CA SER A 38 -97.22 41.94 32.84
C SER A 38 -96.25 40.76 32.68
N GLU A 39 -96.75 39.53 32.78
CA GLU A 39 -95.95 38.31 32.58
C GLU A 39 -95.40 38.22 31.14
N ILE A 40 -96.22 38.51 30.13
CA ILE A 40 -95.79 38.51 28.72
C ILE A 40 -94.74 39.60 28.47
N LEU A 41 -94.94 40.81 28.98
CA LEU A 41 -93.96 41.89 28.87
C LEU A 41 -92.65 41.53 29.57
N THR A 42 -92.72 40.92 30.76
CA THR A 42 -91.55 40.46 31.51
C THR A 42 -90.80 39.36 30.76
N HIS A 43 -91.51 38.43 30.12
CA HIS A 43 -90.92 37.39 29.28
C HIS A 43 -90.13 37.98 28.11
N PHE A 44 -90.75 38.86 27.32
CA PHE A 44 -90.08 39.50 26.19
C PHE A 44 -88.96 40.44 26.62
N GLN A 45 -89.10 41.13 27.77
CA GLN A 45 -88.03 41.95 28.34
C GLN A 45 -86.83 41.08 28.74
N ASN A 46 -87.07 39.93 29.36
CA ASN A 46 -86.02 38.99 29.74
C ASN A 46 -85.36 38.35 28.51
N GLU A 47 -86.12 37.93 27.50
CA GLU A 47 -85.58 37.41 26.23
C GLU A 47 -84.77 38.48 25.49
N TRP A 48 -85.23 39.72 25.47
CA TRP A 48 -84.50 40.82 24.87
C TRP A 48 -83.20 41.11 25.62
N GLN A 49 -83.23 41.08 26.96
CA GLN A 49 -82.05 41.27 27.79
C GLN A 49 -81.02 40.15 27.60
N THR A 50 -81.44 38.89 27.51
CA THR A 50 -80.54 37.76 27.25
C THR A 50 -79.97 37.84 25.84
N LEU A 51 -80.79 38.17 24.83
CA LEU A 51 -80.33 38.38 23.46
C LEU A 51 -79.31 39.53 23.39
N HIS A 52 -79.57 40.65 24.06
CA HIS A 52 -78.65 41.78 24.08
C HIS A 52 -77.31 41.40 24.74
N LYS A 53 -77.35 40.69 25.87
CA LYS A 53 -76.14 40.24 26.57
C LYS A 53 -75.32 39.27 25.70
N THR A 54 -75.98 38.30 25.07
CA THR A 54 -75.29 37.35 24.17
C THR A 54 -74.71 38.03 22.93
N ASN A 55 -75.41 39.03 22.37
CA ASN A 55 -74.90 39.82 21.26
C ASN A 55 -73.68 40.67 21.66
N GLU A 56 -73.70 41.27 22.85
CA GLU A 56 -72.55 42.02 23.37
C GLU A 56 -71.34 41.12 23.63
N GLU A 57 -71.54 39.94 24.24
CA GLU A 57 -70.48 38.94 24.44
C GLU A 57 -69.92 38.42 23.11
N ASN A 58 -70.79 38.19 22.12
CA ASN A 58 -70.37 37.78 20.78
C ASN A 58 -69.56 38.89 20.08
N ALA A 59 -69.99 40.15 20.20
CA ALA A 59 -69.25 41.30 19.66
C ALA A 59 -67.85 41.42 20.30
N LYS A 60 -67.74 41.23 21.63
CA LYS A 60 -66.45 41.21 22.34
C LYS A 60 -65.54 40.08 21.85
N LYS A 61 -66.05 38.85 21.76
CA LYS A 61 -65.29 37.70 21.25
C LYS A 61 -64.86 37.89 19.79
N ALA A 62 -65.73 38.46 18.95
CA ALA A 62 -65.40 38.78 17.57
C ALA A 62 -64.27 39.82 17.48
N GLN A 63 -64.29 40.83 18.36
CA GLN A 63 -63.21 41.82 18.45
C GLN A 63 -61.89 41.19 18.90
N GLU A 64 -61.90 40.34 19.93
CA GLU A 64 -60.70 39.63 20.38
C GLU A 64 -60.08 38.78 19.27
N VAL A 65 -60.92 38.05 18.52
CA VAL A 65 -60.46 37.27 17.36
C VAL A 65 -59.90 38.19 16.27
N ALA A 66 -60.55 39.32 15.96
CA ALA A 66 -60.03 40.29 15.00
C ALA A 66 -58.65 40.84 15.41
N ASP A 67 -58.45 41.13 16.70
CA ASP A 67 -57.18 41.62 17.23
C ASP A 67 -56.08 40.56 17.13
N THR A 68 -56.39 39.29 17.44
CA THR A 68 -55.42 38.18 17.26
C THR A 68 -55.06 37.97 15.80
N ILE A 69 -56.03 38.01 14.88
CA ILE A 69 -55.78 37.92 13.43
C ILE A 69 -54.87 39.07 12.98
N ALA A 70 -55.14 40.30 13.41
CA ALA A 70 -54.30 41.45 13.08
C ALA A 70 -52.88 41.31 13.61
N GLN A 71 -52.69 40.77 14.82
CA GLN A 71 -51.36 40.50 15.38
C GLN A 71 -50.61 39.44 14.58
N VAL A 72 -51.28 38.35 14.19
CA VAL A 72 -50.69 37.28 13.37
C VAL A 72 -50.32 37.81 11.99
N ALA A 73 -51.18 38.59 11.35
CA ALA A 73 -50.89 39.22 10.06
C ALA A 73 -49.62 40.08 10.12
N ARG A 74 -49.51 40.96 11.13
CA ARG A 74 -48.31 41.79 11.34
C ARG A 74 -47.06 40.94 11.57
N LYS A 75 -47.17 39.80 12.25
CA LYS A 75 -46.04 38.88 12.45
C LYS A 75 -45.61 38.27 11.12
N ILE A 76 -46.55 37.78 10.33
CA ILE A 76 -46.29 37.20 9.00
C ILE A 76 -45.61 38.22 8.09
N ASP A 77 -46.06 39.48 8.08
CA ASP A 77 -45.45 40.54 7.27
C ASP A 77 -43.99 40.79 7.68
N ARG A 78 -43.70 40.86 8.99
CA ARG A 78 -42.32 40.99 9.49
C ARG A 78 -41.45 39.80 9.14
N ASP A 79 -41.97 38.58 9.30
CA ASP A 79 -41.24 37.35 8.98
C ASP A 79 -40.94 37.29 7.48
N LYS A 80 -41.85 37.75 6.63
CA LYS A 80 -41.67 37.86 5.18
C LYS A 80 -40.57 38.88 4.81
N GLU A 81 -40.56 40.05 5.46
CA GLU A 81 -39.50 41.06 5.26
C GLU A 81 -38.12 40.51 5.67
N SER A 82 -38.04 39.86 6.84
CA SER A 82 -36.82 39.21 7.33
C SER A 82 -36.32 38.12 6.38
N LEU A 83 -37.22 37.25 5.91
CA LEU A 83 -36.90 36.20 4.95
C LEU A 83 -36.44 36.79 3.61
N GLY A 84 -37.05 37.89 3.16
CA GLY A 84 -36.62 38.61 1.97
C GLY A 84 -35.19 39.14 2.09
N LEU A 85 -34.84 39.74 3.24
CA LEU A 85 -33.49 40.21 3.51
C LEU A 85 -32.48 39.06 3.57
N MET A 86 -32.79 37.96 4.27
CA MET A 86 -31.93 36.78 4.31
C MET A 86 -31.72 36.19 2.91
N THR A 87 -32.79 36.06 2.11
CA THR A 87 -32.71 35.53 0.76
C THR A 87 -31.85 36.42 -0.14
N HIS A 88 -32.01 37.74 -0.04
CA HIS A 88 -31.20 38.71 -0.78
C HIS A 88 -29.73 38.64 -0.38
N LEU A 89 -29.43 38.57 0.93
CA LEU A 89 -28.06 38.41 1.43
C LEU A 89 -27.43 37.11 0.94
N LEU A 90 -28.16 36.00 0.99
CA LEU A 90 -27.68 34.70 0.50
C LEU A 90 -27.44 34.73 -1.01
N SER A 91 -28.36 35.32 -1.79
CA SER A 91 -28.26 35.41 -3.24
C SER A 91 -27.10 36.30 -3.72
N ASN A 92 -26.82 37.37 -2.98
CA ASN A 92 -25.70 38.27 -3.29
C ASN A 92 -24.39 37.85 -2.63
N SER A 93 -24.43 36.94 -1.66
CA SER A 93 -23.22 36.41 -1.06
C SER A 93 -22.55 35.46 -2.04
N ASN A 94 -21.26 35.70 -2.31
CA ASN A 94 -20.43 34.74 -3.05
C ASN A 94 -20.06 33.50 -2.20
N LEU A 95 -20.83 33.20 -1.15
CA LEU A 95 -20.51 32.15 -0.19
C LEU A 95 -20.45 30.78 -0.86
N HIS A 96 -21.39 30.50 -1.76
CA HIS A 96 -21.37 29.25 -2.52
C HIS A 96 -20.13 29.15 -3.41
N ALA A 97 -19.82 30.20 -4.17
CA ALA A 97 -18.64 30.25 -5.03
C ALA A 97 -17.34 30.10 -4.23
N ASN A 98 -17.24 30.78 -3.07
CA ASN A 98 -16.09 30.67 -2.19
C ASN A 98 -15.94 29.25 -1.61
N ILE A 99 -17.04 28.58 -1.24
CA ILE A 99 -16.99 27.20 -0.77
C ILE A 99 -16.50 26.28 -1.88
N VAL A 100 -17.05 26.41 -3.09
CA VAL A 100 -16.62 25.62 -4.26
C VAL A 100 -15.14 25.85 -4.55
N GLN A 101 -14.69 27.10 -4.54
CA GLN A 101 -13.28 27.44 -4.73
C GLN A 101 -12.39 26.84 -3.63
N CYS A 102 -12.80 26.91 -2.37
CA CYS A 102 -12.06 26.27 -1.27
C CYS A 102 -11.98 24.76 -1.46
N THR A 103 -13.06 24.10 -1.92
CA THR A 103 -13.03 22.66 -2.19
C THR A 103 -12.11 22.31 -3.35
N GLU A 104 -12.11 23.09 -4.43
CA GLU A 104 -11.18 22.90 -5.56
C GLU A 104 -9.72 23.12 -5.13
N GLN A 105 -9.45 24.12 -4.28
CA GLN A 105 -8.11 24.34 -3.73
C GLN A 105 -7.65 23.18 -2.85
N ILE A 106 -8.56 22.60 -2.05
CA ILE A 106 -8.26 21.42 -1.25
C ILE A 106 -7.92 20.23 -2.16
N GLU A 107 -8.69 20.00 -3.22
CA GLU A 107 -8.43 18.95 -4.21
C GLU A 107 -7.05 19.11 -4.87
N GLN A 108 -6.73 20.32 -5.33
CA GLN A 108 -5.40 20.63 -5.90
C GLN A 108 -4.25 20.36 -4.92
N VAL A 109 -4.45 20.65 -3.63
CA VAL A 109 -3.46 20.35 -2.60
C VAL A 109 -3.30 18.85 -2.40
N TYR A 110 -4.40 18.07 -2.41
CA TYR A 110 -4.32 16.62 -2.37
C TYR A 110 -3.56 16.04 -3.57
N ASP A 111 -3.82 16.54 -4.77
CA ASP A 111 -3.10 16.11 -5.97
C ASP A 111 -1.60 16.44 -5.89
N SER A 112 -1.26 17.63 -5.41
CA SER A 112 0.14 18.01 -5.20
C SER A 112 0.83 17.14 -4.15
N PHE A 113 0.13 16.74 -3.08
CA PHE A 113 0.67 15.79 -2.11
C PHE A 113 0.91 14.42 -2.73
N ASN A 114 -0.02 13.92 -3.53
CA ASN A 114 0.15 12.64 -4.23
C ASN A 114 1.36 12.67 -5.18
N GLU A 115 1.56 13.76 -5.93
CA GLU A 115 2.73 13.93 -6.81
C GLU A 115 4.05 13.94 -6.03
N VAL A 116 4.07 14.62 -4.87
CA VAL A 116 5.24 14.62 -3.99
C VAL A 116 5.50 13.23 -3.40
N GLU A 117 4.46 12.52 -2.95
CA GLU A 117 4.58 11.15 -2.45
C GLU A 117 5.11 10.20 -3.52
N GLU A 118 4.61 10.29 -4.76
CA GLU A 118 5.14 9.52 -5.88
C GLU A 118 6.60 9.86 -6.17
N GLY A 119 6.95 11.15 -6.18
CA GLY A 119 8.33 11.61 -6.35
C GLY A 119 9.27 11.09 -5.24
N LEU A 120 8.79 11.01 -4.00
CA LEU A 120 9.55 10.45 -2.88
C LEU A 120 9.78 8.94 -3.03
N LEU A 121 8.77 8.18 -3.47
CA LEU A 121 8.90 6.76 -3.75
C LEU A 121 9.93 6.50 -4.87
N GLN A 122 9.89 7.29 -5.94
CA GLN A 122 10.87 7.19 -7.02
C GLN A 122 12.29 7.53 -6.54
N LEU A 123 12.42 8.52 -5.65
CA LEU A 123 13.70 8.86 -5.05
C LEU A 123 14.26 7.73 -4.18
N GLU A 124 13.41 7.08 -3.38
CA GLU A 124 13.80 5.91 -2.57
C GLU A 124 14.29 4.76 -3.46
N GLU A 125 13.56 4.43 -4.53
CA GLU A 125 13.97 3.41 -5.50
C GLU A 125 15.33 3.76 -6.16
N LEU A 126 15.56 5.04 -6.45
CA LEU A 126 16.82 5.50 -7.03
C LEU A 126 17.98 5.38 -6.03
N ILE A 127 17.76 5.71 -4.76
CA ILE A 127 18.76 5.54 -3.69
C ILE A 127 19.13 4.06 -3.55
N ASP A 128 18.15 3.17 -3.45
CA ASP A 128 18.38 1.72 -3.35
C ASP A 128 19.19 1.20 -4.54
N ASN A 129 18.86 1.64 -5.76
CA ASN A 129 19.61 1.28 -6.96
C ASN A 129 21.06 1.76 -6.92
N ILE A 130 21.31 2.99 -6.44
CA ILE A 130 22.67 3.51 -6.29
C ILE A 130 23.46 2.69 -5.26
N GLU A 131 22.86 2.39 -4.11
CA GLU A 131 23.49 1.60 -3.05
C GLU A 131 23.84 0.20 -3.56
N PHE A 132 22.92 -0.45 -4.26
CA PHE A 132 23.14 -1.75 -4.87
C PHE A 132 24.28 -1.75 -5.90
N GLU A 133 24.31 -0.75 -6.78
CA GLU A 133 25.39 -0.61 -7.76
C GLU A 133 26.74 -0.30 -7.10
N ASN A 134 26.76 0.48 -6.02
CA ASN A 134 27.97 0.71 -5.25
C ASN A 134 28.47 -0.59 -4.59
N MET A 135 27.58 -1.39 -4.01
CA MET A 135 27.92 -2.69 -3.43
C MET A 135 28.49 -3.64 -4.50
N LYS A 136 27.87 -3.70 -5.70
CA LYS A 136 28.43 -4.48 -6.83
C LYS A 136 29.81 -4.00 -7.24
N LYS A 137 30.04 -2.68 -7.30
CA LYS A 137 31.36 -2.11 -7.65
C LYS A 137 32.41 -2.50 -6.60
N GLN A 138 32.08 -2.39 -5.31
CA GLN A 138 32.97 -2.80 -4.21
C GLN A 138 33.32 -4.29 -4.29
N HIS A 139 32.32 -5.17 -4.47
CA HIS A 139 32.59 -6.60 -4.61
C HIS A 139 33.46 -6.93 -5.82
N ARG A 140 33.21 -6.31 -6.99
CA ARG A 140 34.05 -6.46 -8.18
C ARG A 140 35.48 -6.01 -7.92
N TYR A 141 35.65 -4.89 -7.24
CA TYR A 141 36.97 -4.38 -6.86
C TYR A 141 37.71 -5.35 -5.94
N HIS A 142 37.07 -5.86 -4.89
CA HIS A 142 37.66 -6.86 -3.99
C HIS A 142 38.04 -8.15 -4.72
N LEU A 143 37.20 -8.62 -5.64
CA LEU A 143 37.50 -9.80 -6.44
C LEU A 143 38.72 -9.58 -7.34
N GLN A 144 38.81 -8.40 -7.98
CA GLN A 144 39.97 -8.06 -8.82
C GLN A 144 41.27 -7.99 -8.00
N GLN A 145 41.22 -7.36 -6.82
CA GLN A 145 42.37 -7.33 -5.90
C GLN A 145 42.78 -8.74 -5.45
N TYR A 146 41.81 -9.60 -5.12
CA TYR A 146 42.09 -10.97 -4.74
C TYR A 146 42.77 -11.74 -5.88
N ARG A 147 42.27 -11.62 -7.11
CA ARG A 147 42.88 -12.23 -8.30
C ARG A 147 44.31 -11.75 -8.52
N LEU A 148 44.56 -10.46 -8.35
CA LEU A 148 45.91 -9.88 -8.47
C LEU A 148 46.87 -10.49 -7.43
N ARG A 149 46.50 -10.46 -6.14
CA ARG A 149 47.32 -11.05 -5.07
C ARG A 149 47.57 -12.54 -5.27
N LYS A 150 46.58 -13.27 -5.77
CA LYS A 150 46.71 -14.69 -6.06
C LYS A 150 47.66 -14.94 -7.22
N ASN A 151 47.61 -14.12 -8.26
CA ASN A 151 48.52 -14.18 -9.39
C ASN A 151 49.97 -13.84 -8.98
N GLU A 152 50.16 -12.80 -8.18
CA GLU A 152 51.48 -12.47 -7.61
C GLU A 152 52.03 -13.62 -6.76
N SER A 153 51.19 -14.22 -5.90
CA SER A 153 51.58 -15.38 -5.08
C SER A 153 51.97 -16.59 -5.95
N LEU A 154 51.27 -16.79 -7.07
CA LEU A 154 51.56 -17.85 -8.03
C LEU A 154 52.90 -17.60 -8.73
N GLN A 155 53.15 -16.37 -9.20
CA GLN A 155 54.42 -15.99 -9.82
C GLN A 155 55.61 -16.17 -8.86
N VAL A 156 55.45 -15.79 -7.59
CA VAL A 156 56.47 -16.00 -6.56
C VAL A 156 56.72 -17.50 -6.34
N LEU A 157 55.66 -18.31 -6.31
CA LEU A 157 55.79 -19.76 -6.16
C LEU A 157 56.50 -20.39 -7.35
N GLU A 158 56.13 -20.03 -8.58
CA GLU A 158 56.78 -20.47 -9.82
C GLU A 158 58.25 -20.10 -9.84
N ALA A 159 58.60 -18.85 -9.51
CA ALA A 159 59.98 -18.41 -9.44
C ALA A 159 60.78 -19.23 -8.41
N SER A 160 60.21 -19.47 -7.22
CA SER A 160 60.85 -20.27 -6.18
C SER A 160 61.01 -21.75 -6.57
N LEU A 161 60.06 -22.31 -7.32
CA LEU A 161 60.13 -23.68 -7.83
C LEU A 161 61.20 -23.80 -8.91
N LYS A 162 61.28 -22.82 -9.81
CA LYS A 162 62.29 -22.76 -10.85
C LYS A 162 63.70 -22.64 -10.26
N GLU A 163 63.90 -21.76 -9.28
CA GLU A 163 65.17 -21.62 -8.58
C GLU A 163 65.59 -22.93 -7.88
N LYS A 164 64.65 -23.59 -7.19
CA LYS A 164 64.91 -24.91 -6.57
C LYS A 164 65.26 -25.97 -7.59
N TYR A 165 64.57 -26.01 -8.73
CA TYR A 165 64.84 -26.95 -9.81
C TYR A 165 66.22 -26.71 -10.42
N GLU A 166 66.55 -25.47 -10.77
CA GLU A 166 67.86 -25.10 -11.32
C GLU A 166 69.00 -25.46 -10.35
N LYS A 167 68.83 -25.19 -9.06
CA LYS A 167 69.80 -25.57 -8.03
C LYS A 167 69.95 -27.09 -7.92
N SER A 168 68.84 -27.83 -7.89
CA SER A 168 68.85 -29.29 -7.82
C SER A 168 69.49 -29.92 -9.06
N ALA A 169 69.20 -29.39 -10.25
CA ALA A 169 69.81 -29.82 -11.50
C ALA A 169 71.33 -29.59 -11.49
N ALA A 170 71.78 -28.39 -11.09
CA ALA A 170 73.20 -28.07 -10.98
C ALA A 170 73.93 -28.95 -9.95
N GLU A 171 73.32 -29.22 -8.80
CA GLU A 171 73.85 -30.13 -7.78
C GLU A 171 73.99 -31.56 -8.33
N HIS A 172 72.99 -32.03 -9.06
CA HIS A 172 73.00 -33.35 -9.68
C HIS A 172 74.03 -33.47 -10.81
N GLU A 173 74.17 -32.45 -11.66
CA GLU A 173 75.22 -32.37 -12.68
C GLU A 173 76.61 -32.37 -12.08
N LEU A 174 76.84 -31.56 -11.03
CA LEU A 174 78.11 -31.52 -10.32
C LEU A 174 78.44 -32.88 -9.68
N LYS A 175 77.45 -33.55 -9.08
CA LYS A 175 77.63 -34.88 -8.49
C LYS A 175 78.01 -35.89 -9.57
N LYS A 176 77.28 -35.95 -10.69
CA LYS A 176 77.61 -36.80 -11.83
C LYS A 176 79.01 -36.52 -12.39
N GLN A 177 79.40 -35.25 -12.49
CA GLN A 177 80.72 -34.86 -12.98
C GLN A 177 81.84 -35.36 -12.04
N LYS A 178 81.66 -35.24 -10.72
CA LYS A 178 82.61 -35.77 -9.72
C LYS A 178 82.72 -37.28 -9.82
N GLU A 179 81.60 -38.00 -9.89
CA GLU A 179 81.57 -39.45 -10.06
C GLU A 179 82.32 -39.89 -11.33
N LEU A 180 82.13 -39.18 -12.45
CA LEU A 180 82.85 -39.45 -13.70
C LEU A 180 84.36 -39.18 -13.58
N GLN A 181 84.75 -38.09 -12.90
CA GLN A 181 86.16 -37.76 -12.67
C GLN A 181 86.84 -38.79 -11.77
N GLU A 182 86.19 -39.22 -10.68
CA GLU A 182 86.70 -40.27 -9.80
C GLU A 182 86.86 -41.58 -10.57
N ARG A 183 85.84 -41.97 -11.34
CA ARG A 183 85.90 -43.16 -12.20
C ARG A 183 87.05 -43.06 -13.21
N GLN A 184 87.26 -41.89 -13.83
CA GLN A 184 88.37 -41.65 -14.74
C GLN A 184 89.74 -41.76 -14.04
N LYS A 185 89.87 -41.23 -12.81
CA LYS A 185 91.11 -41.37 -12.02
C LYS A 185 91.41 -42.82 -11.67
N VAL A 186 90.41 -43.57 -11.21
CA VAL A 186 90.54 -45.00 -10.90
C VAL A 186 90.97 -45.78 -12.15
N PHE A 187 90.34 -45.52 -13.31
CA PHE A 187 90.77 -46.15 -14.57
C PHE A 187 92.17 -45.74 -14.99
N HIS A 188 92.56 -44.50 -14.78
CA HIS A 188 93.91 -44.03 -15.11
C HIS A 188 94.98 -44.64 -14.20
N GLU A 189 94.70 -44.80 -12.91
CA GLU A 189 95.58 -45.50 -11.96
C GLU A 189 95.67 -47.00 -12.29
N ALA A 190 94.55 -47.66 -12.57
CA ALA A 190 94.54 -49.04 -13.03
C ALA A 190 95.38 -49.22 -14.31
N PHE A 191 95.22 -48.32 -15.28
CA PHE A 191 96.00 -48.34 -16.52
C PHE A 191 97.50 -48.11 -16.29
N LYS A 192 97.88 -47.21 -15.37
CA LYS A 192 99.30 -47.03 -14.98
C LYS A 192 99.87 -48.30 -14.36
N ASN A 193 99.12 -48.93 -13.46
CA ASN A 193 99.53 -50.20 -12.86
C ASN A 193 99.68 -51.29 -13.94
N ASP A 194 98.76 -51.38 -14.90
CA ASP A 194 98.85 -52.32 -16.02
C ASP A 194 100.09 -52.07 -16.90
N LEU A 195 100.43 -50.80 -17.15
CA LEU A 195 101.66 -50.42 -17.85
C LEU A 195 102.92 -50.80 -17.07
N GLU A 196 102.92 -50.65 -15.75
CA GLU A 196 104.03 -51.08 -14.90
C GLU A 196 104.18 -52.60 -14.89
N ILE A 197 103.07 -53.34 -14.80
CA ILE A 197 103.05 -54.80 -14.92
C ILE A 197 103.60 -55.22 -16.28
N PHE A 198 103.17 -54.58 -17.36
CA PHE A 198 103.68 -54.85 -18.70
C PHE A 198 105.19 -54.59 -18.84
N LYS A 199 105.68 -53.47 -18.30
CA LYS A 199 107.12 -53.14 -18.31
C LYS A 199 107.95 -54.17 -17.55
N ASN A 200 107.43 -54.67 -16.42
CA ASN A 200 108.16 -55.59 -15.55
C ASN A 200 108.08 -57.06 -15.99
N PHE A 201 106.95 -57.48 -16.57
CA PHE A 201 106.65 -58.89 -16.87
C PHE A 201 106.43 -59.20 -18.36
N GLY A 202 106.38 -58.20 -19.24
CA GLY A 202 106.27 -58.35 -20.70
C GLY A 202 104.89 -58.77 -21.24
N THR A 203 103.90 -58.97 -20.36
CA THR A 203 102.52 -59.37 -20.71
C THR A 203 101.51 -58.66 -19.81
N ILE A 204 100.42 -58.16 -20.40
CA ILE A 204 99.29 -57.55 -19.66
C ILE A 204 98.35 -58.68 -19.20
N PRO A 205 97.91 -58.71 -17.92
CA PRO A 205 96.91 -59.67 -17.46
C PRO A 205 95.59 -59.47 -18.24
N LYS A 206 95.11 -60.52 -18.91
CA LYS A 206 93.77 -60.49 -19.52
C LYS A 206 92.75 -60.48 -18.40
N LEU A 207 91.94 -59.42 -18.32
CA LEU A 207 90.75 -59.44 -17.48
C LEU A 207 89.82 -60.53 -18.01
N ASP A 208 89.54 -61.54 -17.18
CA ASP A 208 88.40 -62.42 -17.40
C ASP A 208 87.13 -61.59 -17.12
N LEU A 209 86.58 -60.96 -18.15
CA LEU A 209 85.23 -60.44 -18.06
C LEU A 209 84.27 -61.63 -17.88
N PRO A 210 83.32 -61.59 -16.92
CA PRO A 210 82.20 -62.51 -16.98
C PRO A 210 81.54 -62.34 -18.35
N LYS A 211 81.37 -63.44 -19.09
CA LYS A 211 80.63 -63.50 -20.35
C LYS A 211 79.20 -63.01 -20.12
N GLN A 212 78.98 -61.71 -20.21
CA GLN A 212 77.69 -61.13 -20.57
C GLN A 212 77.67 -61.07 -22.10
N PRO A 213 76.53 -61.42 -22.74
CA PRO A 213 76.42 -61.34 -24.19
C PRO A 213 76.75 -59.92 -24.62
N SER A 214 77.57 -59.82 -25.66
CA SER A 214 77.94 -58.56 -26.29
C SER A 214 76.68 -57.91 -26.90
N ALA A 215 75.99 -57.07 -26.14
CA ALA A 215 75.16 -56.06 -26.77
C ALA A 215 76.12 -55.00 -27.33
N LEU A 216 76.48 -55.15 -28.60
CA LEU A 216 76.94 -54.02 -29.41
C LEU A 216 75.86 -52.94 -29.33
N LEU A 217 76.23 -51.65 -29.30
CA LEU A 217 75.28 -50.54 -29.25
C LEU A 217 74.28 -50.54 -30.44
N GLU A 218 74.57 -51.30 -31.50
CA GLU A 218 73.66 -51.55 -32.63
C GLU A 218 72.51 -52.53 -32.32
N GLU A 219 72.54 -53.23 -31.17
CA GLU A 219 71.57 -54.28 -30.78
C GLU A 219 70.71 -53.92 -29.55
N ILE A 220 70.71 -52.67 -29.10
CA ILE A 220 69.73 -52.19 -28.12
C ILE A 220 68.42 -51.92 -28.87
N GLN A 221 67.53 -52.91 -28.90
CA GLN A 221 66.11 -52.65 -29.15
C GLN A 221 65.55 -51.99 -27.89
N VAL A 222 65.20 -50.71 -28.01
CA VAL A 222 64.37 -50.04 -27.00
C VAL A 222 62.99 -50.67 -27.14
N ASP A 223 62.61 -51.52 -26.20
CA ASP A 223 61.22 -51.97 -26.09
C ASP A 223 60.36 -50.73 -25.79
N TYR A 224 59.63 -50.29 -26.81
CA TYR A 224 58.68 -49.20 -26.70
C TYR A 224 57.41 -49.75 -26.03
N ASP A 225 57.34 -49.67 -24.71
CA ASP A 225 56.11 -49.98 -23.97
C ASP A 225 55.25 -48.71 -23.88
N GLU A 226 54.29 -48.61 -24.79
CA GLU A 226 53.33 -47.50 -24.90
C GLU A 226 52.57 -47.28 -23.58
N LYS A 227 52.37 -48.35 -22.78
CA LYS A 227 51.67 -48.28 -21.49
C LYS A 227 52.49 -47.61 -20.39
N GLU A 228 53.81 -47.81 -20.39
CA GLU A 228 54.70 -47.16 -19.43
C GLU A 228 54.84 -45.66 -19.74
N LEU A 229 54.79 -45.31 -21.03
CA LEU A 229 54.75 -43.94 -21.50
C LEU A 229 53.44 -43.25 -21.11
N ASP A 230 52.30 -43.90 -21.33
CA ASP A 230 50.98 -43.39 -20.96
C ASP A 230 50.86 -43.19 -19.44
N GLN A 231 51.39 -44.13 -18.65
CA GLN A 231 51.43 -44.01 -17.19
C GLN A 231 52.31 -42.84 -16.72
N PHE A 232 53.42 -42.58 -17.40
CA PHE A 232 54.28 -41.41 -17.12
C PHE A 232 53.58 -40.07 -17.43
N PHE A 233 52.76 -40.03 -18.49
CA PHE A 233 51.96 -38.84 -18.83
C PHE A 233 50.73 -38.67 -17.92
N GLU A 234 50.15 -39.75 -17.40
CA GLU A 234 49.07 -39.68 -16.41
C GLU A 234 49.56 -39.25 -15.02
N ASP A 235 50.78 -39.66 -14.62
CA ASP A 235 51.39 -39.28 -13.33
C ASP A 235 51.97 -37.86 -13.32
N ASN A 236 52.12 -37.23 -14.49
CA ASN A 236 52.39 -35.79 -14.62
C ASN A 236 51.32 -35.11 -15.48
N PRO A 237 50.11 -34.88 -14.94
CA PRO A 237 49.17 -34.00 -15.59
C PRO A 237 49.80 -32.61 -15.60
N SER A 238 49.97 -32.11 -16.81
CA SER A 238 50.47 -30.77 -17.12
C SER A 238 49.92 -29.74 -16.12
N LYS A 239 50.82 -29.17 -15.33
CA LYS A 239 50.58 -27.90 -14.62
C LYS A 239 50.45 -26.76 -15.62
#